data_AF-A0A9K3LEA4-F1
#
_entry.id   AF-A0A9K3LEA4-F1
#
_cell.length_a   1.000
_cell.length_b   1.000
_cell.length_c   1.000
_cell.angle_alpha   90.00
_cell.angle_beta   90.00
_cell.angle_gamma   90.00
#
_symmetry.space_group_name_H-M   'P 1'
#
loop_
_entity.id
_entity.type
_entity.pdbx_description
1 polymer ?
#
loop_
_entity_poly.entity_id
_entity_poly.type
_entity_poly.pdbx_seq_one_letter_code
_entity_poly.pdbx_strand_id
1 'polypeptide(L)'
;MLFTKAAASNFLRSVSKRTKSTVSGGNQVAGSSENASSGAGGLIAAVGTTFGTYMLADFCSNFIQHPTQKMDYGYFNQFLGRDVDQAWWGTRTEHIVGVAACLAATDHTSQHFFSKYLGRPLCFAKFPAAFVAHTFLFIFSGVAIYCGVDSALNPAHEGRRVEELKSNLYSTYIGTNTAWYEPYVAPALAKVAGPAIANTWFGSALLPATLAYSTVKGVGWYDWGNCGLNDHEMRMNGLATEDV
;
A
#
# COMPACT_ATOMS: atom_id res chain seq x y z
N MET A 1 12.65 41.74 -0.20
CA MET A 1 11.82 40.97 -1.16
C MET A 1 12.56 40.67 -2.47
N LEU A 2 13.77 40.08 -2.42
CA LEU A 2 14.58 39.81 -3.63
C LEU A 2 15.12 38.37 -3.73
N PHE A 3 14.85 37.51 -2.75
CA PHE A 3 15.35 36.12 -2.72
C PHE A 3 14.43 35.07 -3.36
N THR A 4 13.19 35.42 -3.73
CA THR A 4 12.21 34.46 -4.26
C THR A 4 12.24 34.28 -5.78
N LYS A 5 12.82 35.23 -6.54
CA LYS A 5 12.88 35.13 -8.02
C LYS A 5 13.99 34.21 -8.54
N ALA A 6 15.12 34.12 -7.84
CA ALA A 6 16.25 33.28 -8.26
C ALA A 6 15.95 31.78 -8.10
N ALA A 7 15.25 31.38 -7.03
CA ALA A 7 14.85 29.99 -6.80
C ALA A 7 13.82 29.51 -7.84
N ALA A 8 12.84 30.34 -8.19
CA ALA A 8 11.85 30.03 -9.22
C ALA A 8 12.47 29.91 -10.63
N SER A 9 13.47 30.76 -10.96
CA SER A 9 14.17 30.69 -12.24
C SER A 9 15.02 29.42 -12.39
N ASN A 10 15.67 28.98 -11.32
CA ASN A 10 16.46 27.74 -11.34
C ASN A 10 15.58 26.48 -11.39
N PHE A 11 14.42 26.50 -10.73
CA PHE A 11 13.43 25.43 -10.82
C PHE A 11 12.86 25.30 -12.25
N LEU A 12 12.46 26.42 -12.88
CA LEU A 12 11.94 26.42 -14.24
C LEU A 12 12.98 26.03 -15.29
N ARG A 13 14.26 26.38 -15.09
CA ARG A 13 15.36 25.94 -15.97
C ARG A 13 15.69 24.46 -15.80
N SER A 14 15.55 23.91 -14.59
CA SER A 14 15.68 22.46 -14.33
C SER A 14 14.57 21.66 -15.01
N VAL A 15 13.33 22.15 -14.92
CA VAL A 15 12.16 21.53 -15.56
C VAL A 15 12.28 21.60 -17.09
N SER A 16 12.67 22.74 -17.66
CA SER A 16 12.80 22.92 -19.12
C SER A 16 13.93 22.09 -19.75
N LYS A 17 15.04 21.85 -19.03
CA LYS A 17 16.10 20.95 -19.50
C LYS A 17 15.67 19.47 -19.54
N ARG A 18 14.71 19.05 -18.70
CA ARG A 18 14.11 17.70 -18.81
C ARG A 18 13.14 17.57 -19.97
N THR A 19 12.46 18.64 -20.37
CA THR A 19 11.43 18.56 -21.43
C THR A 19 12.02 18.46 -22.85
N LYS A 20 13.20 19.02 -23.11
CA LYS A 20 13.80 19.02 -24.45
C LYS A 20 14.47 17.70 -24.87
N SER A 21 14.65 16.75 -23.96
CA SER A 21 15.23 15.43 -24.29
C SER A 21 14.20 14.40 -24.77
N THR A 22 12.91 14.73 -24.80
CA THR A 22 11.81 13.77 -25.01
C THR A 22 10.88 14.17 -26.14
N VAL A 23 11.43 14.75 -27.21
CA VAL A 23 10.67 15.06 -28.44
C VAL A 23 11.36 14.37 -29.62
N SER A 24 11.31 13.05 -29.62
CA SER A 24 11.33 12.19 -30.82
C SER A 24 11.11 10.75 -30.37
N GLY A 25 9.95 10.17 -30.69
CA GLY A 25 9.65 8.75 -30.44
C GLY A 25 8.25 8.54 -29.88
N GLY A 26 7.35 8.02 -30.70
CA GLY A 26 5.94 7.81 -30.39
C GLY A 26 5.64 6.69 -29.38
N ASN A 27 4.40 6.71 -28.90
CA ASN A 27 3.67 5.63 -28.22
C ASN A 27 4.53 4.52 -27.59
N GLN A 28 5.05 4.79 -26.39
CA GLN A 28 5.41 3.75 -25.43
C GLN A 28 4.61 3.96 -24.14
N VAL A 29 3.59 3.13 -23.98
CA VAL A 29 2.89 2.90 -22.72
C VAL A 29 3.86 2.17 -21.80
N ALA A 30 4.31 2.85 -20.75
CA ALA A 30 4.99 2.36 -19.55
C ALA A 30 5.74 1.03 -19.73
N GLY A 31 6.82 1.08 -20.52
CA GLY A 31 7.91 0.14 -20.39
C GLY A 31 8.70 0.49 -19.13
N SER A 32 8.84 -0.49 -18.24
CA SER A 32 9.90 -0.53 -17.24
C SER A 32 11.20 -0.06 -17.87
N SER A 33 11.82 0.95 -17.27
CA SER A 33 13.09 1.52 -17.67
C SER A 33 14.15 0.43 -17.88
N GLU A 34 14.49 0.17 -19.14
CA GLU A 34 15.81 -0.32 -19.50
C GLU A 34 16.82 0.80 -19.22
N ASN A 35 17.36 0.79 -18.00
CA ASN A 35 18.71 1.26 -17.74
C ASN A 35 19.26 0.43 -16.59
N ALA A 36 20.12 -0.52 -16.97
CA ALA A 36 20.74 -1.48 -16.10
C ALA A 36 21.59 -0.79 -15.03
N SER A 37 21.22 -0.96 -13.76
CA SER A 37 22.21 -1.23 -12.72
C SER A 37 22.18 -2.74 -12.50
N SER A 38 23.14 -3.42 -13.11
CA SER A 38 23.34 -4.86 -13.01
C SER A 38 23.74 -5.22 -11.58
N GLY A 39 22.83 -5.83 -10.81
CA GLY A 39 23.15 -6.42 -9.51
C GLY A 39 21.97 -6.51 -8.54
N ALA A 40 22.17 -7.29 -7.47
CA ALA A 40 21.24 -7.40 -6.33
C ALA A 40 20.80 -6.03 -5.76
N GLY A 41 21.64 -5.00 -5.90
CA GLY A 41 21.32 -3.63 -5.49
C GLY A 41 20.14 -2.99 -6.23
N GLY A 42 19.93 -3.31 -7.52
CA GLY A 42 18.78 -2.81 -8.28
C GLY A 42 17.45 -3.43 -7.82
N LEU A 43 17.48 -4.72 -7.48
CA LEU A 43 16.32 -5.42 -6.91
C LEU A 43 15.97 -4.90 -5.52
N ILE A 44 16.98 -4.72 -4.65
CA ILE A 44 16.78 -4.17 -3.29
C ILE A 44 16.15 -2.78 -3.35
N ALA A 45 16.62 -1.91 -4.24
CA ALA A 45 16.05 -0.57 -4.42
C ALA A 45 14.59 -0.61 -4.91
N ALA A 46 14.26 -1.53 -5.83
CA ALA A 46 12.90 -1.70 -6.31
C ALA A 46 11.95 -2.22 -5.22
N VAL A 47 12.36 -3.26 -4.47
CA VAL A 47 11.61 -3.79 -3.33
C VAL A 47 11.41 -2.72 -2.26
N GLY A 48 12.45 -1.94 -1.94
CA GLY A 48 12.36 -0.83 -0.99
C GLY A 48 11.38 0.27 -1.42
N THR A 49 11.31 0.56 -2.73
CA THR A 49 10.34 1.52 -3.28
C THR A 49 8.91 0.97 -3.19
N THR A 50 8.70 -0.31 -3.51
CA THR A 50 7.41 -0.99 -3.35
C THR A 50 6.97 -0.98 -1.88
N PHE A 51 7.87 -1.35 -0.97
CA PHE A 51 7.64 -1.34 0.47
C PHE A 51 7.19 0.05 0.97
N GLY A 52 7.93 1.11 0.64
CA GLY A 52 7.56 2.47 1.02
C GLY A 52 6.23 2.93 0.41
N THR A 53 5.94 2.51 -0.82
CA THR A 53 4.65 2.79 -1.47
C THR A 53 3.51 2.12 -0.72
N TYR A 54 3.65 0.85 -0.35
CA TYR A 54 2.63 0.12 0.41
C TYR A 54 2.46 0.64 1.82
N MET A 55 3.54 1.00 2.52
CA MET A 55 3.42 1.66 3.83
C MET A 55 2.60 2.94 3.75
N LEU A 56 2.90 3.80 2.76
CA LEU A 56 2.18 5.05 2.60
C LEU A 56 0.73 4.80 2.16
N ALA A 57 0.49 3.81 1.30
CA ALA A 57 -0.85 3.44 0.87
C ALA A 57 -1.71 2.92 2.03
N ASP A 58 -1.15 2.04 2.87
CA ASP A 58 -1.78 1.48 4.07
C ASP A 58 -2.11 2.60 5.08
N PHE A 59 -1.15 3.50 5.32
CA PHE A 59 -1.36 4.69 6.15
C PHE A 59 -2.46 5.61 5.59
N CYS A 60 -2.43 5.91 4.29
CA CYS A 60 -3.46 6.72 3.63
C CYS A 60 -4.84 6.06 3.69
N SER A 61 -4.90 4.73 3.62
CA SER A 61 -6.16 3.98 3.67
C SER A 61 -6.86 4.18 5.01
N ASN A 62 -6.11 4.32 6.11
CA ASN A 62 -6.69 4.58 7.43
C ASN A 62 -7.47 5.91 7.45
N PHE A 63 -7.04 6.96 6.72
CA PHE A 63 -7.80 8.21 6.64
C PHE A 63 -9.11 8.07 5.85
N ILE A 64 -9.15 7.15 4.88
CA ILE A 64 -10.37 6.85 4.13
C ILE A 64 -11.33 6.07 5.03
N GLN A 65 -10.82 5.11 5.78
CA GLN A 65 -11.62 4.22 6.62
C GLN A 65 -12.09 4.86 7.91
N HIS A 66 -11.26 5.74 8.46
CA HIS A 66 -11.39 6.37 9.78
C HIS A 66 -11.19 7.89 9.72
N PRO A 67 -12.02 8.62 8.94
CA PRO A 67 -11.77 10.02 8.63
C PRO A 67 -11.82 10.97 9.82
N THR A 68 -12.47 10.57 10.92
CA THR A 68 -12.65 11.42 12.12
C THR A 68 -12.05 10.80 13.38
N GLN A 69 -11.58 9.57 13.32
CA GLN A 69 -11.11 8.83 14.49
C GLN A 69 -9.59 8.98 14.66
N LYS A 70 -9.16 9.04 15.92
CA LYS A 70 -7.77 8.89 16.32
C LYS A 70 -7.39 7.41 16.24
N MET A 71 -6.38 7.12 15.44
CA MET A 71 -5.80 5.79 15.31
C MET A 71 -4.62 5.61 16.28
N ASP A 72 -4.39 4.36 16.69
CA ASP A 72 -3.26 3.98 17.54
C ASP A 72 -2.04 3.61 16.68
N TYR A 73 -1.05 4.50 16.65
CA TYR A 73 0.23 4.28 15.97
C TYR A 73 1.34 3.83 16.93
N GLY A 74 0.98 3.35 18.12
CA GLY A 74 1.91 2.82 19.11
C GLY A 74 2.87 3.88 19.62
N TYR A 75 4.17 3.58 19.57
CA TYR A 75 5.23 4.53 19.97
C TYR A 75 5.08 5.91 19.31
N PHE A 76 4.56 6.00 18.08
CA PHE A 76 4.40 7.29 17.39
C PHE A 76 3.31 8.19 17.98
N ASN A 77 2.40 7.67 18.81
CA ASN A 77 1.37 8.47 19.49
C ASN A 77 1.98 9.55 20.38
N GLN A 78 3.18 9.33 20.94
CA GLN A 78 3.87 10.31 21.79
C GLN A 78 4.14 11.62 21.04
N PHE A 79 4.51 11.55 19.75
CA PHE A 79 4.76 12.73 18.92
C PHE A 79 3.49 13.51 18.58
N LEU A 80 2.32 12.91 18.79
CA LEU A 80 1.01 13.51 18.60
C LEU A 80 0.38 13.98 19.92
N GLY A 81 1.09 13.85 21.05
CA GLY A 81 0.56 14.14 22.38
C GLY A 81 -0.59 13.21 22.79
N ARG A 82 -0.58 11.96 22.30
CA ARG A 82 -1.59 10.93 22.58
C ARG A 82 -0.99 9.84 23.48
N ASP A 83 -1.86 9.17 24.22
CA ASP A 83 -1.46 8.07 25.10
C ASP A 83 -0.96 6.85 24.29
N VAL A 84 0.06 6.19 24.83
CA VAL A 84 0.61 4.94 24.31
C VAL A 84 0.20 3.82 25.26
N ASP A 85 -0.61 2.88 24.77
CA ASP A 85 -0.93 1.65 25.50
C ASP A 85 0.15 0.58 25.22
N GLN A 86 0.34 0.25 23.95
CA GLN A 86 1.40 -0.64 23.48
C GLN A 86 2.36 0.10 22.54
N ALA A 87 3.65 -0.21 22.61
CA ALA A 87 4.64 0.42 21.74
C ALA A 87 4.60 -0.09 20.30
N TRP A 88 4.21 -1.36 20.10
CA TRP A 88 4.30 -2.04 18.80
C TRP A 88 3.10 -2.97 18.53
N TRP A 89 2.93 -4.05 19.30
CA TRP A 89 1.91 -5.06 19.00
C TRP A 89 0.48 -4.53 19.08
N GLY A 90 -0.35 -4.91 18.10
CA GLY A 90 -1.75 -4.48 18.04
C GLY A 90 -1.95 -3.03 17.60
N THR A 91 -0.89 -2.36 17.13
CA THR A 91 -0.93 -0.98 16.68
C THR A 91 -1.06 -0.90 15.15
N ARG A 92 -1.59 0.21 14.64
CA ARG A 92 -1.63 0.46 13.19
C ARG A 92 -0.23 0.51 12.56
N THR A 93 0.77 0.94 13.31
CA THR A 93 2.16 0.99 12.82
C THR A 93 2.71 -0.41 12.54
N GLU A 94 2.47 -1.36 13.45
CA GLU A 94 2.87 -2.74 13.29
C GLU A 94 2.19 -3.38 12.09
N HIS A 95 0.87 -3.18 11.94
CA HIS A 95 0.12 -3.60 10.75
C HIS A 95 0.68 -2.98 9.46
N ILE A 96 0.85 -1.65 9.40
CA ILE A 96 1.36 -0.93 8.22
C ILE A 96 2.71 -1.50 7.77
N VAL A 97 3.65 -1.65 8.70
CA VAL A 97 5.00 -2.12 8.38
C VAL A 97 4.98 -3.61 8.03
N GLY A 98 4.29 -4.43 8.83
CA GLY A 98 4.24 -5.88 8.66
C GLY A 98 3.59 -6.29 7.35
N VAL A 99 2.42 -5.72 7.05
CA VAL A 99 1.71 -6.01 5.79
C VAL A 99 2.48 -5.50 4.59
N ALA A 100 2.99 -4.25 4.62
CA ALA A 100 3.75 -3.70 3.50
C ALA A 100 5.01 -4.52 3.18
N ALA A 101 5.71 -5.02 4.20
CA ALA A 101 6.90 -5.86 4.01
C ALA A 101 6.54 -7.18 3.32
N CYS A 102 5.49 -7.85 3.79
CA CYS A 102 5.04 -9.12 3.22
C CYS A 102 4.52 -8.93 1.79
N LEU A 103 3.73 -7.88 1.54
CA LEU A 103 3.23 -7.55 0.21
C LEU A 103 4.34 -7.21 -0.77
N ALA A 104 5.35 -6.43 -0.37
CA ALA A 104 6.46 -6.11 -1.25
C ALA A 104 7.24 -7.38 -1.66
N ALA A 105 7.42 -8.33 -0.73
CA ALA A 105 8.08 -9.59 -1.03
C ALA A 105 7.23 -10.47 -1.97
N THR A 106 5.93 -10.62 -1.70
CA THR A 106 5.04 -11.47 -2.51
C THR A 106 4.73 -10.85 -3.87
N ASP A 107 4.64 -9.52 -3.98
CA ASP A 107 4.47 -8.80 -5.23
C ASP A 107 5.62 -9.11 -6.19
N HIS A 108 6.87 -8.85 -5.77
CA HIS A 108 8.05 -9.14 -6.59
C HIS A 108 8.17 -10.62 -6.95
N THR A 109 7.86 -11.51 -6.01
CA THR A 109 7.86 -12.96 -6.25
C THR A 109 6.82 -13.36 -7.28
N SER A 110 5.61 -12.81 -7.16
CA SER A 110 4.49 -13.08 -8.06
C SER A 110 4.77 -12.49 -9.45
N GLN A 111 5.27 -11.25 -9.55
CA GLN A 111 5.69 -10.65 -10.82
C GLN A 111 6.74 -11.50 -11.53
N HIS A 112 7.73 -12.04 -10.79
CA HIS A 112 8.73 -12.95 -11.33
C HIS A 112 8.10 -14.24 -11.88
N PHE A 113 7.23 -14.88 -11.10
CA PHE A 113 6.54 -16.11 -11.50
C PHE A 113 5.71 -15.91 -12.76
N PHE A 114 4.87 -14.88 -12.80
CA PHE A 114 4.02 -14.57 -13.95
C PHE A 114 4.84 -14.16 -15.17
N SER A 115 5.91 -13.38 -15.00
CA SER A 115 6.77 -12.98 -16.13
C SER A 115 7.49 -14.18 -16.74
N LYS A 116 7.92 -15.15 -15.91
CA LYS A 116 8.51 -16.41 -16.37
C LYS A 116 7.49 -17.28 -17.10
N TYR A 117 6.27 -17.41 -16.56
CA TYR A 117 5.19 -18.17 -17.19
C TYR A 117 4.76 -17.57 -18.54
N LEU A 118 4.66 -16.25 -18.64
CA LEU A 118 4.24 -15.55 -19.86
C LEU A 118 5.36 -15.38 -20.90
N GLY A 119 6.63 -15.60 -20.51
CA GLY A 119 7.82 -15.33 -21.32
C GLY A 119 8.05 -13.83 -21.60
N ARG A 120 7.41 -12.94 -20.86
CA ARG A 120 7.43 -11.48 -21.03
C ARG A 120 6.97 -10.76 -19.77
N PRO A 121 7.34 -9.48 -19.59
CA PRO A 121 6.91 -8.71 -18.42
C PRO A 121 5.39 -8.67 -18.27
N LEU A 122 4.93 -8.94 -17.05
CA LEU A 122 3.52 -8.82 -16.69
C LEU A 122 3.06 -7.36 -16.80
N CYS A 123 1.98 -7.12 -17.55
CA CYS A 123 1.36 -5.79 -17.60
C CYS A 123 -0.15 -5.92 -17.87
N PHE A 124 -0.93 -5.06 -17.22
CA PHE A 124 -2.38 -5.13 -17.27
C PHE A 124 -2.94 -4.95 -18.69
N ALA A 125 -2.35 -4.04 -19.47
CA ALA A 125 -2.81 -3.74 -20.83
C ALA A 125 -2.70 -4.94 -21.80
N LYS A 126 -1.76 -5.86 -21.58
CA LYS A 126 -1.55 -7.03 -22.45
C LYS A 126 -2.12 -8.32 -21.86
N PHE A 127 -2.07 -8.48 -20.53
CA PHE A 127 -2.51 -9.70 -19.84
C PHE A 127 -3.45 -9.37 -18.69
N PRO A 128 -4.66 -8.83 -18.95
CA PRO A 128 -5.55 -8.36 -17.89
C PRO A 128 -5.93 -9.47 -16.91
N ALA A 129 -6.26 -10.66 -17.41
CA ALA A 129 -6.61 -11.81 -16.56
C ALA A 129 -5.42 -12.27 -15.70
N ALA A 130 -4.22 -12.37 -16.29
CA ALA A 130 -3.03 -12.77 -15.54
C ALA A 130 -2.63 -11.72 -14.50
N PHE A 131 -2.81 -10.43 -14.81
CA PHE A 131 -2.53 -9.34 -13.88
C PHE A 131 -3.52 -9.32 -12.72
N VAL A 132 -4.81 -9.56 -12.96
CA VAL A 132 -5.82 -9.72 -11.89
C VAL A 132 -5.50 -10.93 -11.02
N ALA A 133 -5.13 -12.06 -11.62
CA ALA A 133 -4.71 -13.25 -10.87
C ALA A 133 -3.45 -12.99 -10.03
N HIS A 134 -2.45 -12.31 -10.60
CA HIS A 134 -1.27 -11.83 -9.88
C HIS A 134 -1.66 -10.97 -8.69
N THR A 135 -2.57 -10.00 -8.89
CA THR A 135 -3.06 -9.07 -7.87
C THR A 135 -3.67 -9.83 -6.70
N PHE A 136 -4.58 -10.75 -6.99
CA PHE A 136 -5.17 -11.61 -5.97
C PHE A 136 -4.09 -12.41 -5.21
N LEU A 137 -3.20 -13.08 -5.95
CA LEU A 137 -2.21 -13.98 -5.35
C LEU A 137 -1.22 -13.25 -4.45
N PHE A 138 -0.67 -12.11 -4.89
CA PHE A 138 0.32 -11.42 -4.08
C PHE A 138 -0.31 -10.78 -2.83
N ILE A 139 -1.51 -10.22 -2.95
CA ILE A 139 -2.24 -9.63 -1.81
C ILE A 139 -2.58 -10.72 -0.80
N PHE A 140 -3.26 -11.78 -1.24
CA PHE A 140 -3.69 -12.85 -0.35
C PHE A 140 -2.49 -13.48 0.35
N SER A 141 -1.45 -13.87 -0.42
CA SER A 141 -0.26 -14.50 0.17
C SER A 141 0.50 -13.57 1.10
N GLY A 142 0.65 -12.29 0.76
CA GLY A 142 1.40 -11.36 1.60
C GLY A 142 0.68 -11.06 2.91
N VAL A 143 -0.64 -10.79 2.87
CA VAL A 143 -1.43 -10.59 4.08
C VAL A 143 -1.54 -11.90 4.89
N ALA A 144 -1.65 -13.06 4.25
CA ALA A 144 -1.65 -14.36 4.94
C ALA A 144 -0.34 -14.63 5.69
N ILE A 145 0.81 -14.29 5.10
CA ILE A 145 2.12 -14.39 5.78
C ILE A 145 2.14 -13.47 7.00
N TYR A 146 1.70 -12.22 6.84
CA TYR A 146 1.58 -11.29 7.95
C TYR A 146 0.69 -11.84 9.08
N CYS A 147 -0.51 -12.32 8.76
CA CYS A 147 -1.42 -12.92 9.74
C CYS A 147 -0.77 -14.12 10.46
N GLY A 148 -0.03 -14.95 9.73
CA GLY A 148 0.72 -16.07 10.31
C GLY A 148 1.76 -15.61 11.32
N VAL A 149 2.51 -14.56 10.98
CA VAL A 149 3.55 -13.98 11.86
C VAL A 149 2.93 -13.28 13.06
N ASP A 150 1.91 -12.44 12.85
CA ASP A 150 1.18 -11.75 13.93
C ASP A 150 0.56 -12.76 14.89
N SER A 151 -0.24 -13.72 14.39
CA SER A 151 -0.81 -14.78 15.23
C SER A 151 0.23 -15.60 15.99
N ALA A 152 1.43 -15.81 15.43
CA ALA A 152 2.48 -16.59 16.09
C ALA A 152 3.25 -15.81 17.16
N LEU A 153 3.46 -14.50 16.96
CA LEU A 153 4.41 -13.69 17.75
C LEU A 153 3.75 -12.65 18.63
N ASN A 154 2.53 -12.21 18.32
CA ASN A 154 1.83 -11.19 19.07
C ASN A 154 1.34 -11.77 20.42
N PRO A 155 1.80 -11.22 21.55
CA PRO A 155 1.39 -11.70 22.88
C PRO A 155 -0.11 -11.61 23.13
N ALA A 156 -0.83 -10.69 22.45
CA ALA A 156 -2.28 -10.54 22.60
C ALA A 156 -3.06 -11.79 22.16
N HIS A 157 -2.44 -12.65 21.34
CA HIS A 157 -3.06 -13.86 20.80
C HIS A 157 -2.69 -15.13 21.59
N GLU A 158 -1.99 -15.01 22.71
CA GLU A 158 -1.67 -16.17 23.57
C GLU A 158 -2.93 -16.95 23.97
N GLY A 159 -2.88 -18.27 23.81
CA GLY A 159 -4.01 -19.16 24.05
C GLY A 159 -5.07 -19.20 22.94
N ARG A 160 -5.01 -18.34 21.92
CA ARG A 160 -5.99 -18.29 20.80
C ARG A 160 -5.37 -18.16 19.39
N ARG A 161 -4.07 -18.42 19.26
CA ARG A 161 -3.30 -18.17 18.02
C ARG A 161 -3.88 -18.84 16.77
N VAL A 162 -4.43 -20.05 16.91
CA VAL A 162 -4.99 -20.80 15.77
C VAL A 162 -6.33 -20.21 15.35
N GLU A 163 -7.16 -19.81 16.32
CA GLU A 163 -8.43 -19.13 16.09
C GLU A 163 -8.21 -17.80 15.37
N GLU A 164 -7.26 -16.99 15.88
CA GLU A 164 -6.88 -15.71 15.29
C GLU A 164 -6.36 -15.88 13.86
N LEU A 165 -5.45 -16.84 13.63
CA LEU A 165 -4.94 -17.12 12.29
C LEU A 165 -6.07 -17.49 11.32
N LYS A 166 -7.00 -18.36 11.73
CA LYS A 166 -8.12 -18.78 10.88
C LYS A 166 -9.05 -17.61 10.56
N SER A 167 -9.41 -16.82 11.57
CA SER A 167 -10.25 -15.63 11.42
C SER A 167 -9.63 -14.63 10.44
N ASN A 168 -8.34 -14.35 10.64
CA ASN A 168 -7.59 -13.38 9.85
C ASN A 168 -7.37 -13.86 8.42
N LEU A 169 -7.09 -15.16 8.19
CA LEU A 169 -7.00 -15.74 6.85
C LEU A 169 -8.34 -15.69 6.10
N TYR A 170 -9.46 -15.94 6.79
CA TYR A 170 -10.78 -15.87 6.19
C TYR A 170 -11.15 -14.43 5.81
N SER A 171 -10.92 -13.48 6.72
CA SER A 171 -11.09 -12.04 6.47
C SER A 171 -10.22 -11.57 5.31
N THR A 172 -8.97 -12.03 5.25
CA THR A 172 -8.04 -11.77 4.15
C THR A 172 -8.52 -12.33 2.82
N TYR A 173 -9.07 -13.55 2.81
CA TYR A 173 -9.66 -14.15 1.62
C TYR A 173 -10.82 -13.30 1.10
N ILE A 174 -11.75 -12.89 1.97
CA ILE A 174 -12.87 -12.01 1.60
C ILE A 174 -12.34 -10.70 1.03
N GLY A 175 -11.46 -10.02 1.77
CA GLY A 175 -10.93 -8.71 1.39
C GLY A 175 -10.19 -8.76 0.05
N THR A 176 -9.35 -9.76 -0.16
CA THR A 176 -8.54 -9.87 -1.40
C THR A 176 -9.42 -10.07 -2.64
N ASN A 177 -10.55 -10.79 -2.52
CA ASN A 177 -11.50 -10.93 -3.62
C ASN A 177 -12.13 -9.59 -4.05
N THR A 178 -12.04 -8.54 -3.22
CA THR A 178 -12.56 -7.20 -3.56
C THR A 178 -11.55 -6.30 -4.26
N ALA A 179 -10.25 -6.63 -4.24
CA ALA A 179 -9.19 -5.79 -4.82
C ALA A 179 -9.03 -5.95 -6.34
N TRP A 180 -9.86 -6.75 -7.01
CA TRP A 180 -9.77 -7.05 -8.45
C TRP A 180 -9.83 -5.81 -9.36
N TYR A 181 -10.38 -4.70 -8.87
CA TYR A 181 -10.51 -3.45 -9.61
C TYR A 181 -9.22 -2.62 -9.62
N GLU A 182 -8.24 -2.90 -8.76
CA GLU A 182 -6.99 -2.13 -8.63
C GLU A 182 -6.33 -1.85 -10.00
N PRO A 183 -6.19 -2.83 -10.92
CA PRO A 183 -5.53 -2.60 -12.20
C PRO A 183 -6.27 -1.60 -13.11
N TYR A 184 -7.55 -1.34 -12.85
CA TYR A 184 -8.39 -0.42 -13.60
C TYR A 184 -8.31 1.04 -13.10
N VAL A 185 -7.70 1.28 -11.94
CA VAL A 185 -7.63 2.62 -11.32
C VAL A 185 -6.82 3.59 -12.18
N ALA A 186 -5.60 3.23 -12.60
CA ALA A 186 -4.78 4.11 -13.41
C ALA A 186 -5.40 4.41 -14.80
N PRO A 187 -5.97 3.44 -15.54
CA PRO A 187 -6.76 3.71 -16.74
C PRO A 187 -7.96 4.65 -16.51
N ALA A 188 -8.67 4.51 -15.38
CA ALA A 188 -9.77 5.40 -15.04
C ALA A 188 -9.27 6.82 -14.74
N LEU A 189 -8.20 6.95 -13.95
CA LEU A 189 -7.56 8.23 -13.65
C LEU A 189 -7.06 8.92 -14.91
N ALA A 190 -6.51 8.17 -15.88
CA ALA A 190 -6.05 8.72 -17.15
C ALA A 190 -7.19 9.35 -17.96
N LYS A 191 -8.41 8.82 -17.86
CA LYS A 191 -9.60 9.40 -18.51
C LYS A 191 -10.08 10.68 -17.84
N VAL A 192 -9.96 10.78 -16.51
CA VAL A 192 -10.52 11.89 -15.73
C VAL A 192 -9.52 13.04 -15.56
N ALA A 193 -8.29 12.73 -15.15
CA ALA A 193 -7.24 13.70 -14.82
C ALA A 193 -6.15 13.79 -15.90
N GLY A 194 -6.25 12.97 -16.94
CA GLY A 194 -5.31 12.93 -18.07
C GLY A 194 -4.11 11.98 -17.87
N PRO A 195 -3.46 11.54 -18.96
CA PRO A 195 -2.34 10.61 -18.89
C PRO A 195 -1.13 11.12 -18.09
N ALA A 196 -0.93 12.44 -18.06
CA ALA A 196 0.19 13.06 -17.34
C ALA A 196 0.12 12.79 -15.83
N ILE A 197 -1.07 12.85 -15.24
CA ILE A 197 -1.29 12.54 -13.82
C ILE A 197 -1.27 11.03 -13.57
N ALA A 198 -1.94 10.26 -14.44
CA ALA A 198 -2.04 8.82 -14.30
C ALA A 198 -0.68 8.10 -14.38
N ASN A 199 0.29 8.67 -15.10
CA ASN A 199 1.64 8.10 -15.22
C ASN A 199 2.61 8.56 -14.12
N THR A 200 2.18 9.38 -13.16
CA THR A 200 2.99 9.71 -11.98
C THR A 200 2.99 8.55 -10.99
N TRP A 201 4.03 8.45 -10.15
CA TRP A 201 4.05 7.48 -9.03
C TRP A 201 2.78 7.56 -8.16
N PHE A 202 2.26 8.77 -7.93
CA PHE A 202 1.00 8.98 -7.22
C PHE A 202 -0.17 8.28 -7.93
N GLY A 203 -0.35 8.53 -9.23
CA GLY A 203 -1.49 8.02 -9.98
C GLY A 203 -1.39 6.55 -10.38
N SER A 204 -0.18 6.05 -10.63
CA SER A 204 0.05 4.70 -11.16
C SER A 204 0.32 3.65 -10.10
N ALA A 205 0.74 4.05 -8.90
CA ALA A 205 1.14 3.11 -7.84
C ALA A 205 0.48 3.44 -6.51
N LEU A 206 0.64 4.66 -5.98
CA LEU A 206 0.16 4.99 -4.64
C LEU A 206 -1.38 4.96 -4.55
N LEU A 207 -2.08 5.62 -5.48
CA LEU A 207 -3.54 5.69 -5.45
C LEU A 207 -4.21 4.31 -5.64
N PRO A 208 -3.83 3.49 -6.64
CA PRO A 208 -4.36 2.12 -6.75
C PRO A 208 -4.14 1.31 -5.47
N ALA A 209 -2.93 1.31 -4.92
CA ALA A 209 -2.62 0.58 -3.69
C ALA A 209 -3.43 1.10 -2.49
N THR A 210 -3.59 2.42 -2.36
CA THR A 210 -4.37 3.03 -1.27
C THR A 210 -5.81 2.56 -1.30
N LEU A 211 -6.43 2.56 -2.49
CA LEU A 211 -7.80 2.08 -2.66
C LEU A 211 -7.90 0.58 -2.38
N ALA A 212 -6.94 -0.22 -2.90
CA ALA A 212 -6.89 -1.65 -2.64
C ALA A 212 -6.85 -1.94 -1.13
N TYR A 213 -5.97 -1.27 -0.37
CA TYR A 213 -5.92 -1.37 1.08
C TYR A 213 -7.25 -1.01 1.74
N SER A 214 -7.86 0.13 1.37
CA SER A 214 -9.16 0.54 1.91
C SER A 214 -10.25 -0.52 1.68
N THR A 215 -10.29 -1.14 0.50
CA THR A 215 -11.28 -2.18 0.22
C THR A 215 -10.98 -3.52 0.88
N VAL A 216 -9.71 -3.94 0.91
CA VAL A 216 -9.31 -5.21 1.53
C VAL A 216 -9.57 -5.17 3.02
N LYS A 217 -9.10 -4.13 3.71
CA LYS A 217 -9.33 -3.94 5.14
C LYS A 217 -10.82 -3.70 5.42
N GLY A 218 -11.44 -2.79 4.68
CA GLY A 218 -12.83 -2.43 4.90
C GLY A 218 -13.81 -3.59 4.71
N VAL A 219 -13.70 -4.34 3.60
CA VAL A 219 -14.65 -5.43 3.32
C VAL A 219 -14.22 -6.74 3.99
N GLY A 220 -12.91 -7.02 4.02
CA GLY A 220 -12.40 -8.26 4.60
C GLY A 220 -12.43 -8.25 6.13
N TRP A 221 -11.93 -7.18 6.74
CA TRP A 221 -11.72 -7.07 8.19
C TRP A 221 -12.76 -6.20 8.88
N TYR A 222 -13.78 -5.74 8.14
CA TYR A 222 -14.82 -4.83 8.62
C TYR A 222 -14.26 -3.53 9.25
N ASP A 223 -13.09 -3.10 8.76
CA ASP A 223 -12.34 -1.97 9.30
C ASP A 223 -12.90 -0.64 8.76
N TRP A 224 -14.08 -0.25 9.22
CA TRP A 224 -14.76 1.00 8.86
C TRP A 224 -15.24 1.76 10.08
N GLY A 225 -14.86 3.02 10.18
CA GLY A 225 -15.25 3.91 11.27
C GLY A 225 -15.11 3.25 12.64
N ASN A 226 -16.13 3.36 13.48
CA ASN A 226 -16.04 2.86 14.85
C ASN A 226 -15.94 1.32 14.95
N CYS A 227 -16.40 0.59 13.92
CA CYS A 227 -16.38 -0.88 13.93
C CYS A 227 -14.98 -1.47 13.76
N GLY A 228 -14.06 -0.70 13.19
CA GLY A 228 -12.67 -1.14 12.99
C GLY A 228 -11.72 -0.75 14.10
N LEU A 229 -12.20 -0.08 15.17
CA LEU A 229 -11.34 0.42 16.23
C LEU A 229 -11.00 -0.68 17.23
N ASN A 230 -9.74 -0.71 17.68
CA ASN A 230 -9.36 -1.50 18.85
C ASN A 230 -9.78 -0.80 20.17
N ASP A 231 -9.68 -1.49 21.29
CA ASP A 231 -10.12 -0.97 22.60
C ASP A 231 -9.43 0.35 22.99
N HIS A 232 -8.14 0.49 22.66
CA HIS A 232 -7.40 1.72 22.92
C HIS A 232 -7.88 2.87 22.03
N GLU A 233 -8.11 2.61 20.75
CA GLU A 233 -8.69 3.56 19.80
C GLU A 233 -10.09 3.98 20.23
N MET A 234 -10.93 3.04 20.70
CA MET A 234 -12.25 3.34 21.26
C MET A 234 -12.14 4.33 22.43
N ARG A 235 -11.22 4.10 23.38
CA ARG A 235 -10.96 5.02 24.50
C ARG A 235 -10.46 6.40 24.04
N MET A 236 -9.47 6.45 23.15
CA MET A 236 -8.92 7.72 22.63
C MET A 236 -9.95 8.60 21.92
N ASN A 237 -11.00 7.96 21.37
CA ASN A 237 -12.10 8.61 20.68
C ASN A 237 -13.33 8.87 21.57
N GLY A 238 -13.27 8.54 22.87
CA GLY A 238 -14.38 8.74 23.81
C GLY A 238 -15.59 7.84 23.52
N LEU A 239 -15.35 6.65 22.94
CA LEU A 239 -16.37 5.69 22.53
C LEU A 239 -16.44 4.46 23.43
N ALA A 240 -15.48 4.29 24.34
CA ALA A 240 -15.54 3.22 25.33
C ALA A 240 -16.74 3.45 26.25
N THR A 241 -17.68 2.53 26.26
CA THR A 241 -18.67 2.44 27.34
C THR A 241 -17.92 2.02 28.59
N GLU A 242 -17.91 2.86 29.62
CA GLU A 242 -17.60 2.37 30.96
C GLU A 242 -18.57 1.23 31.25
N ASP A 243 -18.05 0.04 31.55
CA ASP A 243 -18.86 -1.06 32.07
C ASP A 243 -19.58 -0.55 33.33
N VAL A 244 -20.90 -0.39 33.23
CA VAL A 244 -21.80 -0.19 34.38
C VAL A 244 -22.12 -1.54 35.01
#